data_AF-A0A950K3T6-F1
#
_entry.id   AF-A0A950K3T6-F1
#
_cell.length_a   1.000
_cell.length_b   1.000
_cell.length_c   1.000
_cell.angle_alpha   90.00
_cell.angle_beta   90.00
_cell.angle_gamma   90.00
#
_symmetry.space_group_name_H-M   'P 1'
#
loop_
_entity.id
_entity.type
_entity.pdbx_description
1 polymer ?
#
loop_
_entity_poly.entity_id
_entity_poly.type
_entity_poly.pdbx_seq_one_letter_code
_entity_poly.pdbx_strand_id
1 'polypeptide(L)'
;MKKLVMAASLLVVAAVAFSTVYAVATRDAINKECPYKKKPVDAGITSEYKGPKDKAAVTVAFCCPGCKKTFDAKPDAEIKKFKEYKAGAQ
;
A
#
# COMPACT_ATOMS: atom_id res chain seq x y z
N MET A 1 19.63 54.07 24.00
CA MET A 1 20.19 53.84 22.65
C MET A 1 21.68 53.54 22.79
N LYS A 2 22.06 52.27 22.97
CA LYS A 2 23.44 51.80 23.08
C LYS A 2 23.71 50.82 21.93
N LYS A 3 24.89 50.97 21.35
CA LYS A 3 25.43 50.48 20.09
C LYS A 3 25.55 48.94 20.02
N LEU A 4 25.38 48.38 18.81
CA LEU A 4 25.92 47.09 18.30
C LEU A 4 25.49 47.05 16.82
N VAL A 5 26.30 47.41 15.81
CA VAL A 5 27.37 46.63 15.15
C VAL A 5 27.04 45.13 15.04
N MET A 6 26.96 44.63 13.79
CA MET A 6 27.32 43.29 13.27
C MET A 6 26.51 43.10 11.97
N ALA A 7 27.09 43.31 10.80
CA ALA A 7 27.90 42.34 10.05
C ALA A 7 27.07 41.14 9.55
N ALA A 8 27.31 40.84 8.26
CA ALA A 8 26.73 39.79 7.46
C ALA A 8 26.48 38.46 8.21
N SER A 9 25.26 37.94 8.08
CA SER A 9 24.97 36.52 8.28
C SER A 9 24.33 35.99 7.01
N LEU A 10 25.21 35.56 6.12
CA LEU A 10 24.96 34.49 5.17
C LEU A 10 24.65 33.23 6.00
N LEU A 11 23.42 32.73 6.03
CA LEU A 11 23.10 31.38 6.52
C LEU A 11 21.73 30.91 6.00
N VAL A 12 21.80 30.18 4.89
CA VAL A 12 21.09 28.91 4.60
C VAL A 12 19.62 28.85 5.01
N VAL A 13 18.71 29.03 4.05
CA VAL A 13 17.38 28.40 4.13
C VAL A 13 17.36 27.25 3.14
N ALA A 14 17.26 26.06 3.72
CA ALA A 14 17.42 24.76 3.12
C ALA A 14 16.52 24.53 1.89
N ALA A 15 17.12 24.03 0.82
CA ALA A 15 16.40 23.21 -0.14
C ALA A 15 15.94 21.96 0.60
N VAL A 16 14.68 21.96 1.07
CA VAL A 16 14.03 20.76 1.58
C VAL A 16 13.81 19.85 0.38
N ALA A 17 14.80 19.00 0.12
CA ALA A 17 14.65 17.82 -0.68
C ALA A 17 13.52 16.99 -0.05
N PHE A 18 12.33 17.07 -0.63
CA PHE A 18 11.22 16.15 -0.37
C PHE A 18 11.57 14.77 -0.95
N SER A 19 12.68 14.19 -0.49
CA SER A 19 12.97 12.77 -0.61
C SER A 19 12.24 12.06 0.52
N THR A 20 10.91 12.08 0.50
CA THR A 20 10.15 11.10 1.26
C THR A 20 10.44 9.75 0.61
N VAL A 21 11.40 9.03 1.19
CA VAL A 21 11.51 7.59 1.02
C VAL A 21 10.16 7.02 1.45
N TYR A 22 9.31 6.73 0.47
CA TYR A 22 8.12 5.94 0.70
C TYR A 22 8.60 4.55 1.08
N ALA A 23 8.67 4.28 2.39
CA ALA A 23 8.74 2.93 2.89
C ALA A 23 7.49 2.22 2.36
N VAL A 24 7.68 1.39 1.33
CA VAL A 24 6.63 0.50 0.84
C VAL A 24 6.48 -0.57 1.91
N ALA A 25 5.67 -0.29 2.93
CA ALA A 25 5.29 -1.29 3.91
C ALA A 25 4.59 -2.41 3.13
N THR A 26 5.27 -3.54 2.95
CA THR A 26 4.67 -4.76 2.40
C THR A 26 3.62 -5.22 3.40
N ARG A 27 2.38 -4.78 3.19
CA ARG A 27 1.25 -5.17 4.02
C ARG A 27 1.02 -6.67 3.83
N ASP A 28 0.92 -7.39 4.95
CA ASP A 28 0.48 -8.78 4.95
C ASP A 28 -0.79 -8.95 4.13
N ALA A 29 -0.92 -10.10 3.47
CA ALA A 29 -2.13 -10.41 2.75
C ALA A 29 -3.33 -10.43 3.71
N ILE A 30 -4.44 -9.84 3.28
CA ILE A 30 -5.69 -9.73 4.07
C ILE A 30 -6.35 -11.09 4.34
N ASN A 31 -5.88 -12.15 3.68
CA ASN A 31 -6.46 -13.47 3.70
C ASN A 31 -5.41 -14.56 3.93
N LYS A 32 -5.76 -15.57 4.72
CA LYS A 32 -4.96 -16.80 4.92
C LYS A 32 -5.45 -17.96 4.04
N GLU A 33 -6.67 -17.86 3.50
CA GLU A 33 -7.25 -18.82 2.57
C GLU A 33 -7.53 -18.17 1.21
N CYS A 34 -7.35 -18.93 0.14
CA CYS A 34 -7.64 -18.50 -1.22
C CYS A 34 -9.14 -18.18 -1.35
N PRO A 35 -9.52 -16.98 -1.82
CA PRO A 35 -10.93 -16.59 -1.89
C PRO A 35 -11.77 -17.48 -2.80
N TYR A 36 -11.13 -18.04 -3.84
CA TYR A 36 -11.75 -18.91 -4.84
C TYR A 36 -11.93 -20.36 -4.39
N LYS A 37 -10.90 -20.95 -3.78
CA LYS A 37 -10.85 -22.41 -3.50
C LYS A 37 -10.86 -22.78 -2.02
N LYS A 38 -10.84 -21.80 -1.11
CA LYS A 38 -10.78 -22.01 0.36
C LYS A 38 -9.64 -22.95 0.80
N LYS A 39 -8.54 -22.95 0.04
CA LYS A 39 -7.30 -23.65 0.36
C LYS A 39 -6.30 -22.65 0.96
N PRO A 40 -5.29 -23.09 1.72
CA PRO A 40 -4.21 -22.22 2.17
C PRO A 40 -3.61 -21.41 1.02
N VAL A 41 -3.27 -20.14 1.27
CA VAL A 41 -2.62 -19.28 0.28
C VAL A 41 -1.14 -19.60 0.14
N ASP A 42 -0.57 -19.28 -1.01
CA ASP A 42 0.86 -19.20 -1.22
C ASP A 42 1.29 -17.73 -1.04
N ALA A 43 2.28 -17.48 -0.16
CA ALA A 43 2.74 -16.14 0.17
C ALA A 43 3.43 -15.43 -1.01
N GLY A 44 3.92 -16.17 -2.01
CA GLY A 44 4.53 -15.63 -3.22
C GLY A 44 3.53 -15.32 -4.33
N ILE A 45 2.26 -15.72 -4.18
CA ILE A 45 1.23 -15.51 -5.20
C ILE A 45 0.24 -14.46 -4.71
N THR A 46 0.63 -13.19 -4.86
CA THR A 46 -0.13 -12.05 -4.35
C THR A 46 -0.43 -11.00 -5.41
N SER A 47 -1.53 -10.27 -5.24
CA SER A 47 -1.85 -9.06 -6.01
C SER A 47 -2.14 -7.90 -5.08
N GLU A 48 -1.53 -6.75 -5.35
CA GLU A 48 -1.89 -5.49 -4.70
C GLU A 48 -3.14 -4.92 -5.37
N TYR A 49 -4.15 -4.58 -4.56
CA TYR A 49 -5.35 -3.90 -5.00
C TYR A 49 -5.43 -2.55 -4.32
N LYS A 50 -5.31 -1.48 -5.11
CA LYS A 50 -5.34 -0.10 -4.61
C LYS A 50 -6.74 0.37 -4.23
N GLY A 51 -7.77 -0.27 -4.76
CA GLY A 51 -9.15 0.07 -4.50
C GLY A 51 -9.56 1.47 -4.94
N PRO A 52 -10.75 1.92 -4.51
CA PRO A 52 -11.20 3.30 -4.66
C PRO A 52 -10.20 4.27 -4.02
N LYS A 53 -10.17 5.53 -4.50
CA LYS A 53 -9.22 6.57 -4.07
C LYS A 53 -9.13 6.80 -2.56
N ASP A 54 -10.17 6.45 -1.83
CA ASP A 54 -10.31 6.69 -0.38
C ASP A 54 -10.01 5.43 0.46
N LYS A 55 -9.66 4.31 -0.17
CA LYS A 55 -9.31 3.05 0.50
C LYS A 55 -7.79 2.86 0.49
N ALA A 56 -7.28 2.35 1.60
CA ALA A 56 -5.91 1.86 1.65
C ALA A 56 -5.72 0.71 0.66
N ALA A 57 -4.55 0.68 0.00
CA ALA A 57 -4.17 -0.47 -0.80
C ALA A 57 -4.04 -1.72 0.08
N VAL A 58 -4.54 -2.84 -0.44
CA VAL A 58 -4.54 -4.15 0.22
C VAL A 58 -3.79 -5.18 -0.62
N THR A 59 -3.13 -6.13 0.05
CA THR A 59 -2.52 -7.29 -0.59
C THR A 59 -3.49 -8.47 -0.50
N VAL A 60 -3.76 -9.15 -1.61
CA VAL A 60 -4.56 -10.39 -1.65
C VAL A 60 -3.67 -11.54 -2.07
N ALA A 61 -3.68 -12.65 -1.31
CA ALA A 61 -2.91 -13.85 -1.63
C ALA A 61 -3.78 -14.97 -2.22
N PHE A 62 -3.17 -15.82 -3.05
CA PHE A 62 -3.86 -16.90 -3.75
C PHE A 62 -3.13 -18.22 -3.60
N CYS A 63 -3.85 -19.33 -3.69
CA CYS A 63 -3.24 -20.67 -3.62
C CYS A 63 -2.55 -21.11 -4.92
N CYS A 64 -2.76 -20.41 -6.04
CA CYS A 64 -2.15 -20.74 -7.32
C CYS A 64 -2.19 -19.56 -8.32
N PRO A 65 -1.34 -19.57 -9.36
CA PRO A 65 -1.27 -18.49 -10.34
C PRO A 65 -2.56 -18.31 -11.14
N GLY A 66 -3.34 -19.38 -11.35
CA GLY A 66 -4.62 -19.31 -12.04
C GLY A 66 -5.66 -18.47 -11.28
N CYS A 67 -5.71 -18.59 -9.95
CA CYS A 67 -6.59 -17.77 -9.12
C CYS A 67 -6.17 -16.30 -9.14
N LYS A 68 -4.86 -16.03 -9.09
CA LYS A 68 -4.30 -14.69 -9.24
C LYS A 68 -4.68 -14.07 -10.58
N LYS A 69 -4.50 -14.82 -11.68
CA LYS A 69 -4.84 -14.37 -13.04
C LYS A 69 -6.33 -14.01 -13.18
N THR A 70 -7.22 -14.81 -12.58
CA THR A 70 -8.66 -14.50 -12.57
C THR A 70 -8.95 -13.20 -11.84
N PHE A 71 -8.31 -12.97 -10.70
CA PHE A 71 -8.45 -11.72 -9.95
C PHE A 71 -7.92 -10.52 -10.74
N ASP A 72 -6.70 -10.61 -11.25
CA ASP A 72 -6.02 -9.53 -11.98
C ASP A 72 -6.75 -9.11 -13.26
N ALA A 73 -7.51 -10.01 -13.87
CA ALA A 73 -8.30 -9.70 -15.05
C ALA A 73 -9.41 -8.67 -14.77
N LYS A 74 -10.02 -8.71 -13.57
CA LYS A 74 -11.17 -7.86 -13.19
C LYS A 74 -11.19 -7.59 -11.67
N PRO A 75 -10.16 -6.95 -11.11
CA PRO A 75 -9.96 -6.89 -9.66
C PRO A 75 -11.11 -6.20 -8.93
N ASP A 76 -11.68 -5.12 -9.49
CA ASP A 76 -12.82 -4.39 -8.89
C ASP A 76 -14.10 -5.23 -8.80
N ALA A 77 -14.32 -6.12 -9.78
CA ALA A 77 -15.49 -6.99 -9.82
C ALA A 77 -15.30 -8.22 -8.92
N GLU A 78 -14.08 -8.75 -8.87
CA GLU A 78 -13.73 -9.94 -8.11
C GLU A 78 -13.64 -9.65 -6.62
N ILE A 79 -12.98 -8.55 -6.21
CA ILE A 79 -12.73 -8.28 -4.80
C ILE A 79 -14.01 -8.05 -3.98
N LYS A 80 -15.08 -7.56 -4.63
CA LYS A 80 -16.41 -7.40 -4.01
C LYS A 80 -17.03 -8.73 -3.56
N LYS A 81 -16.50 -9.87 -4.02
CA LYS A 81 -16.92 -11.21 -3.62
C LYS A 81 -16.12 -11.74 -2.42
N PHE A 82 -15.00 -11.10 -2.06
CA PHE A 82 -14.09 -11.60 -1.02
C PHE A 82 -14.55 -11.12 0.36
N LYS A 83 -14.69 -12.06 1.31
CA LYS A 83 -15.20 -11.79 2.66
C LYS A 83 -14.22 -10.92 3.46
N GLU A 84 -12.93 -11.17 3.29
CA GLU A 84 -11.83 -10.51 3.99
C GLU A 84 -11.75 -9.03 3.62
N TYR A 85 -11.96 -8.69 2.33
CA TYR A 85 -11.98 -7.31 1.87
C TYR A 85 -13.17 -6.51 2.44
N LYS A 86 -14.33 -7.17 2.65
CA LYS A 86 -15.49 -6.54 3.28
C LYS A 86 -15.32 -6.35 4.79
N ALA A 87 -14.71 -7.34 5.45
CA ALA A 87 -14.46 -7.31 6.88
C ALA A 87 -13.36 -6.32 7.28
N GLY A 88 -12.43 -6.03 6.35
CA GLY A 88 -11.24 -5.22 6.56
C GLY A 88 -11.15 -4.01 5.64
N ALA A 89 -12.27 -3.34 5.37
CA ALA A 89 -12.24 -1.91 5.05
C ALA A 89 -11.70 -1.14 6.28
N GLN A 90 -10.40 -1.27 6.54
CA GLN A 90 -9.66 -0.44 7.48
C GLN A 90 -9.28 0.87 6.79
#